data_AF-A0A5E4I7J4-F1
#
_entry.id   AF-A0A5E4I7J4-F1
#
_cell.length_a   1.000
_cell.length_b   1.000
_cell.length_c   1.000
_cell.angle_alpha   90.00
_cell.angle_beta   90.00
_cell.angle_gamma   90.00
#
_symmetry.space_group_name_H-M   'P 1'
#
loop_
_entity.id
_entity.type
_entity.pdbx_description
1 polymer ?
#
loop_
_entity_poly.entity_id
_entity_poly.type
_entity_poly.pdbx_seq_one_letter_code
_entity_poly.pdbx_strand_id
1 'polypeptide(L)'
;MVLGVRLETITDVLQSEFEKLHAKFRTVSIIHLKDLKMEISEWKRNGLITEKFYKQNYGQFSFKPPTTLPNARSIIVIGIPQKITPLEFFYKGKQHQTILPPTYVYSKIRTTCKEILSRILENKGYFVDHAILPLKLLAVKSGLAKYGKNNICYIDKMGSFTRLQAFYTDYEFLTDNWQEKQIMKSCTTCSLCQNACPTHCIPKDRVLIHADHCLTYLNEYKGDFPS
;
A
#
# COMPACT_ATOMS: atom_id res chain seq x y z
N MET A 1 -1.97 32.27 34.95
CA MET A 1 -2.28 31.32 33.86
C MET A 1 -1.42 31.67 32.67
N VAL A 2 -0.31 30.95 32.46
CA VAL A 2 0.47 31.10 31.22
C VAL A 2 -0.20 30.16 30.21
N LEU A 3 -0.87 30.73 29.21
CA LEU A 3 -1.34 30.01 28.03
C LEU A 3 -0.11 29.47 27.30
N GLY A 4 0.26 28.22 27.57
CA GLY A 4 1.35 27.55 26.88
C GLY A 4 0.97 27.38 25.41
N VAL A 5 1.65 28.14 24.53
CA VAL A 5 1.58 27.93 23.09
C VAL A 5 2.12 26.53 22.82
N ARG A 6 1.24 25.58 22.53
CA ARG A 6 1.65 24.23 22.13
C ARG A 6 2.37 24.37 20.79
N LEU A 7 3.69 24.17 20.80
CA LEU A 7 4.47 24.10 19.57
C LEU A 7 3.91 22.98 18.69
N GLU A 8 3.56 23.32 17.45
CA GLU A 8 3.04 22.37 16.47
C GLU A 8 4.12 21.32 16.15
N THR A 9 3.79 20.04 16.33
CA THR A 9 4.75 18.96 16.05
C THR A 9 4.84 18.69 14.55
N ILE A 10 5.92 18.04 14.09
CA ILE A 10 6.02 17.59 12.68
C ILE A 10 4.82 16.73 12.29
N THR A 11 4.35 15.88 13.21
CA THR A 11 3.16 15.04 13.00
C THR A 11 1.91 15.87 12.76
N ASP A 12 1.71 16.96 13.52
CA ASP A 12 0.55 17.85 13.37
C ASP A 12 0.58 18.56 12.01
N VAL A 13 1.75 19.07 11.60
CA VAL A 13 1.94 19.70 10.28
C VAL A 13 1.66 18.71 9.15
N LEU A 14 2.21 17.48 9.24
CA LEU A 14 1.97 16.43 8.25
C LEU A 14 0.49 16.07 8.16
N GLN A 15 -0.19 15.97 9.30
CA GLN A 15 -1.62 15.67 9.35
C GLN A 15 -2.43 16.76 8.63
N SER A 16 -2.15 18.03 8.92
CA SER A 16 -2.80 19.18 8.26
C SER A 16 -2.57 19.18 6.74
N GLU A 17 -1.34 18.93 6.27
CA GLU A 17 -1.04 18.91 4.83
C GLU A 17 -1.66 17.72 4.10
N PHE A 18 -1.66 16.52 4.69
CA PHE A 18 -2.27 15.36 4.08
C PHE A 18 -3.81 15.39 4.11
N GLU A 19 -4.42 16.03 5.09
CA GLU A 19 -5.88 16.25 5.13
C GLU A 19 -6.37 17.09 3.94
N LYS A 20 -5.58 18.07 3.49
CA LYS A 20 -5.89 18.87 2.26
C LYS A 20 -5.98 18.00 1.01
N LEU A 21 -5.34 16.83 1.01
CA LEU A 21 -5.38 15.84 -0.07
C LEU A 21 -6.37 14.70 0.21
N HIS A 22 -7.14 14.79 1.29
CA HIS A 22 -7.97 13.70 1.84
C HIS A 22 -7.16 12.40 2.08
N ALA A 23 -5.87 12.56 2.31
CA ALA A 23 -4.94 11.47 2.53
C ALA A 23 -4.83 11.14 4.03
N LYS A 24 -4.40 9.92 4.32
CA LYS A 24 -4.08 9.46 5.68
C LYS A 24 -2.68 8.89 5.69
N PHE A 25 -1.97 9.07 6.80
CA PHE A 25 -0.66 8.46 6.98
C PHE A 25 -0.51 7.80 8.34
N ARG A 26 0.50 6.93 8.44
CA ARG A 26 0.99 6.30 9.67
C ARG A 26 2.51 6.26 9.63
N THR A 27 3.12 6.22 10.80
CA THR A 27 4.58 6.15 10.95
C THR A 27 4.94 4.85 11.64
N VAL A 28 5.99 4.20 11.16
CA VAL A 28 6.53 2.99 11.80
C VAL A 28 8.04 3.08 11.89
N SER A 29 8.62 2.44 12.90
CA SER A 29 10.07 2.37 13.04
C SER A 29 10.68 1.47 11.96
N ILE A 30 11.89 1.81 11.50
CA ILE A 30 12.61 1.03 10.49
C ILE A 30 12.99 -0.38 10.98
N ILE A 31 12.97 -0.61 12.29
CA ILE A 31 13.27 -1.93 12.90
C ILE A 31 12.35 -3.03 12.35
N HIS A 32 11.17 -2.67 11.83
CA HIS A 32 10.17 -3.59 11.31
C HIS A 32 10.39 -4.04 9.85
N LEU A 33 11.44 -3.54 9.17
CA LEU A 33 11.82 -4.04 7.84
C LEU A 33 12.08 -5.55 7.85
N LYS A 34 12.65 -6.07 8.93
CA LYS A 34 12.89 -7.51 9.11
C LYS A 34 11.59 -8.31 9.17
N ASP A 35 10.55 -7.75 9.78
CA ASP A 35 9.26 -8.42 9.96
C ASP A 35 8.52 -8.51 8.61
N LEU A 36 8.56 -7.44 7.80
CA LEU A 36 8.04 -7.47 6.43
C LEU A 36 8.73 -8.53 5.57
N LYS A 37 10.07 -8.61 5.68
CA LYS A 37 10.87 -9.61 4.94
C LYS A 37 10.51 -11.02 5.38
N MET A 38 10.38 -11.23 6.70
CA MET A 38 10.07 -12.53 7.28
C MET A 38 8.71 -13.03 6.79
N GLU A 39 7.67 -12.22 6.88
CA GLU A 39 6.30 -12.57 6.46
C GLU A 39 6.26 -13.01 4.98
N ILE A 40 6.88 -12.25 4.09
CA ILE A 40 6.92 -12.62 2.66
C ILE A 40 7.72 -13.91 2.44
N SER A 41 8.83 -14.07 3.17
CA SER A 41 9.67 -15.27 3.08
C SER A 41 8.93 -16.51 3.57
N GLU A 42 8.07 -16.37 4.59
CA GLU A 42 7.21 -17.44 5.10
C GLU A 42 6.12 -17.81 4.10
N TRP A 43 5.47 -16.83 3.46
CA TRP A 43 4.50 -17.13 2.39
C TRP A 43 5.11 -17.95 1.27
N LYS A 44 6.35 -17.63 0.89
CA LYS A 44 7.10 -18.38 -0.11
C LYS A 44 7.45 -19.79 0.40
N ARG A 45 8.04 -19.89 1.60
CA ARG A 45 8.50 -21.15 2.19
C ARG A 45 7.35 -22.15 2.38
N ASN A 46 6.18 -21.66 2.76
CA ASN A 46 4.99 -22.47 3.00
C ASN A 46 4.18 -22.74 1.71
N GLY A 47 4.70 -22.39 0.53
CA GLY A 47 4.01 -22.61 -0.75
C GLY A 47 2.73 -21.78 -0.93
N LEU A 48 2.53 -20.72 -0.13
CA LEU A 48 1.38 -19.82 -0.27
C LEU A 48 1.52 -18.92 -1.51
N ILE A 49 2.75 -18.64 -1.94
CA ILE A 49 3.06 -17.98 -3.22
C ILE A 49 4.10 -18.81 -3.97
N THR A 50 3.98 -18.87 -5.29
CA THR A 50 4.92 -19.63 -6.13
C THR A 50 6.27 -18.91 -6.26
N GLU A 51 7.35 -19.67 -6.49
CA GLU A 51 8.70 -19.11 -6.73
C GLU A 51 8.68 -18.11 -7.91
N LYS A 52 7.96 -18.47 -8.98
CA LYS A 52 7.79 -17.64 -10.17
C LYS A 52 7.12 -16.30 -9.82
N PHE A 53 5.99 -16.34 -9.11
CA PHE A 53 5.29 -15.14 -8.68
C PHE A 53 6.16 -14.25 -7.80
N TYR A 54 6.89 -14.85 -6.83
CA TYR A 54 7.80 -14.14 -5.95
C TYR A 54 8.88 -13.38 -6.74
N LYS A 55 9.60 -14.06 -7.65
CA LYS A 55 10.68 -13.44 -8.44
C LYS A 55 10.19 -12.26 -9.27
N GLN A 56 9.01 -12.39 -9.87
CA GLN A 56 8.45 -11.37 -10.76
C GLN A 56 7.91 -10.15 -10.03
N ASN A 57 7.31 -10.33 -8.84
CA ASN A 57 6.57 -9.26 -8.19
C ASN A 57 7.25 -8.71 -6.93
N TYR A 58 7.96 -9.56 -6.19
CA TYR A 58 8.52 -9.23 -4.87
C TYR A 58 10.04 -9.11 -4.88
N GLY A 59 10.73 -9.60 -5.92
CA GLY A 59 12.19 -9.52 -6.06
C GLY A 59 12.74 -8.09 -6.07
N GLN A 60 11.91 -7.10 -6.38
CA GLN A 60 12.27 -5.68 -6.39
C GLN A 60 12.33 -5.02 -4.99
N PHE A 61 11.78 -5.65 -3.95
CA PHE A 61 11.71 -5.03 -2.63
C PHE A 61 13.08 -5.02 -1.93
N SER A 62 13.41 -3.89 -1.33
CA SER A 62 14.63 -3.72 -0.52
C SER A 62 14.26 -3.52 0.95
N PHE A 63 14.59 -4.49 1.79
CA PHE A 63 14.36 -4.47 3.25
C PHE A 63 15.57 -3.91 4.01
N LYS A 64 16.19 -2.87 3.44
CA LYS A 64 17.30 -2.12 4.03
C LYS A 64 17.08 -0.63 3.75
N PRO A 65 17.63 0.27 4.59
CA PRO A 65 17.69 1.69 4.26
C PRO A 65 18.31 1.89 2.87
N PRO A 66 17.86 2.90 2.10
CA PRO A 66 18.46 3.22 0.81
C PRO A 66 19.87 3.81 1.03
N THR A 67 20.76 3.65 0.06
CA THR A 67 22.16 4.14 0.16
C THR A 67 22.26 5.66 0.29
N THR A 68 21.26 6.37 -0.21
CA THR A 68 21.05 7.82 -0.09
C THR A 68 20.66 8.26 1.31
N LEU A 69 20.13 7.35 2.15
CA LEU A 69 19.70 7.63 3.51
C LEU A 69 20.01 6.45 4.45
N PRO A 70 21.29 6.15 4.72
CA PRO A 70 21.69 4.98 5.50
C PRO A 70 21.25 5.07 6.98
N ASN A 71 21.06 6.30 7.49
CA ASN A 71 20.65 6.58 8.87
C ASN A 71 19.13 6.71 9.04
N ALA A 72 18.32 6.22 8.09
CA ALA A 72 16.87 6.24 8.20
C ALA A 72 16.41 5.59 9.51
N ARG A 73 15.46 6.23 10.21
CA ARG A 73 14.91 5.78 11.50
C ARG A 73 13.45 5.36 11.40
N SER A 74 12.70 6.00 10.50
CA SER A 74 11.26 5.79 10.37
C SER A 74 10.82 5.61 8.92
N ILE A 75 9.64 5.04 8.75
CA ILE A 75 8.93 4.89 7.48
C ILE A 75 7.58 5.57 7.61
N ILE A 76 7.29 6.52 6.72
CA ILE A 76 6.00 7.18 6.60
C ILE A 76 5.21 6.45 5.52
N VAL A 77 4.06 5.87 5.89
CA VAL A 77 3.17 5.15 4.99
C VAL A 77 1.94 6.00 4.74
N ILE A 78 1.62 6.28 3.48
CA ILE A 78 0.58 7.22 3.09
C ILE A 78 -0.42 6.51 2.18
N GLY A 79 -1.70 6.75 2.42
CA GLY A 79 -2.80 6.34 1.56
C GLY A 79 -3.56 7.56 1.06
N ILE A 80 -3.71 7.65 -0.26
CA ILE A 80 -4.34 8.80 -0.95
C ILE A 80 -5.51 8.29 -1.78
N PRO A 81 -6.71 8.89 -1.67
CA PRO A 81 -7.85 8.45 -2.45
C PRO A 81 -7.59 8.70 -3.92
N GLN A 82 -8.08 7.81 -4.77
CA GLN A 82 -7.96 7.95 -6.21
C GLN A 82 -9.31 7.87 -6.89
N LYS A 83 -9.50 8.76 -7.87
CA LYS A 83 -10.68 8.73 -8.71
C LYS A 83 -10.64 7.51 -9.61
N ILE A 84 -11.80 6.93 -9.82
CA ILE A 84 -12.00 5.94 -10.88
C ILE A 84 -11.94 6.63 -12.24
N THR A 85 -11.49 5.89 -13.26
CA THR A 85 -11.59 6.33 -14.64
C THR A 85 -12.63 5.47 -15.34
N PRO A 86 -13.84 6.00 -15.63
CA PRO A 86 -14.78 5.29 -16.46
C PRO A 86 -14.21 5.16 -17.87
N LEU A 87 -14.32 3.98 -18.44
CA LEU A 87 -13.90 3.66 -19.80
C LEU A 87 -15.12 3.24 -20.59
N GLU A 88 -15.26 3.80 -21.78
CA GLU A 88 -16.25 3.40 -22.77
C GLU A 88 -15.53 3.03 -24.06
N PHE A 89 -15.88 1.89 -24.64
CA PHE A 89 -15.29 1.42 -25.89
C PHE A 89 -16.27 0.51 -26.66
N PHE A 90 -16.02 0.37 -27.96
CA PHE A 90 -16.80 -0.53 -28.82
C PHE A 90 -16.00 -1.81 -29.10
N TYR A 91 -16.64 -2.96 -28.95
CA TYR A 91 -16.08 -4.25 -29.32
C TYR A 91 -17.12 -5.07 -30.07
N LYS A 92 -16.77 -5.55 -31.27
CA LYS A 92 -17.70 -6.28 -32.17
C LYS A 92 -19.04 -5.54 -32.38
N GLY A 93 -18.98 -4.22 -32.57
CA GLY A 93 -20.16 -3.38 -32.81
C GLY A 93 -21.03 -3.11 -31.57
N LYS A 94 -20.65 -3.60 -30.38
CA LYS A 94 -21.36 -3.35 -29.12
C LYS A 94 -20.60 -2.36 -28.24
N GLN A 95 -21.31 -1.42 -27.64
CA GLN A 95 -20.76 -0.50 -26.64
C GLN A 95 -20.59 -1.22 -25.30
N HIS A 96 -19.43 -1.04 -24.69
CA HIS A 96 -19.07 -1.57 -23.37
C HIS A 96 -18.63 -0.43 -22.47
N GLN A 97 -19.07 -0.49 -21.21
CA GLN A 97 -18.64 0.42 -20.15
C GLN A 97 -17.96 -0.39 -19.04
N THR A 98 -16.83 0.11 -18.56
CA THR A 98 -16.11 -0.48 -17.43
C THR A 98 -15.37 0.61 -16.65
N ILE A 99 -14.76 0.22 -15.54
CA ILE A 99 -13.90 1.11 -14.74
C ILE A 99 -12.47 0.64 -14.93
N LEU A 100 -11.58 1.56 -15.30
CA LEU A 100 -10.15 1.34 -15.21
C LEU A 100 -9.74 1.53 -13.73
N PRO A 101 -9.14 0.50 -13.08
CA PRO A 101 -8.70 0.63 -11.70
C PRO A 101 -7.71 1.78 -11.55
N PRO A 102 -7.72 2.49 -10.41
CA PRO A 102 -6.88 3.68 -10.24
C PRO A 102 -5.37 3.42 -10.31
N THR A 103 -4.95 2.15 -10.25
CA THR A 103 -3.55 1.76 -10.32
C THR A 103 -2.93 1.89 -11.71
N TYR A 104 -3.75 1.84 -12.78
CA TYR A 104 -3.30 1.92 -14.18
C TYR A 104 -3.07 3.34 -14.67
N VAL A 105 -3.67 4.33 -14.01
CA VAL A 105 -3.42 5.74 -14.34
C VAL A 105 -2.15 6.19 -13.63
N TYR A 106 -1.15 6.56 -14.41
CA TYR A 106 0.05 7.21 -13.88
C TYR A 106 -0.32 8.58 -13.35
N SER A 107 -0.01 8.83 -12.08
CA SER A 107 -0.31 10.07 -11.38
C SER A 107 0.94 10.63 -10.71
N LYS A 108 0.97 11.95 -10.53
CA LYS A 108 2.07 12.66 -9.87
C LYS A 108 2.10 12.46 -8.34
N ILE A 109 1.28 11.56 -7.80
CA ILE A 109 1.09 11.37 -6.35
C ILE A 109 2.41 11.13 -5.63
N ARG A 110 3.26 10.25 -6.14
CA ARG A 110 4.56 9.98 -5.50
C ARG A 110 5.38 11.25 -5.38
N THR A 111 5.44 12.04 -6.44
CA THR A 111 6.16 13.31 -6.47
C THR A 111 5.53 14.31 -5.50
N THR A 112 4.20 14.48 -5.52
CA THR A 112 3.48 15.35 -4.59
C THR A 112 3.71 14.98 -3.12
N CYS A 113 3.67 13.68 -2.78
CA CYS A 113 4.00 13.22 -1.43
C CYS A 113 5.43 13.58 -1.06
N LYS A 114 6.39 13.32 -1.96
CA LYS A 114 7.80 13.62 -1.70
C LYS A 114 8.01 15.12 -1.48
N GLU A 115 7.42 15.97 -2.32
CA GLU A 115 7.49 17.43 -2.19
C GLU A 115 6.93 17.93 -0.85
N ILE A 116 5.78 17.43 -0.42
CA ILE A 116 5.19 17.77 0.89
C ILE A 116 6.13 17.35 2.03
N LEU A 117 6.61 16.11 1.99
CA LEU A 117 7.49 15.56 3.02
C LEU A 117 8.81 16.33 3.07
N SER A 118 9.49 16.51 1.94
CA SER A 118 10.74 17.28 1.83
C SER A 118 10.56 18.69 2.37
N ARG A 119 9.51 19.42 1.95
CA ARG A 119 9.24 20.78 2.46
C ARG A 119 9.07 20.84 3.98
N ILE A 120 8.51 19.81 4.63
CA ILE A 120 8.28 19.81 6.08
C ILE A 120 9.52 19.34 6.84
N LEU A 121 10.17 18.28 6.37
CA LEU A 121 11.26 17.58 7.05
C LEU A 121 12.63 18.19 6.75
N GLU A 122 12.94 18.52 5.49
CA GLU A 122 14.24 19.08 5.10
C GLU A 122 14.43 20.51 5.64
N ASN A 123 13.35 21.28 5.77
CA ASN A 123 13.36 22.57 6.47
C ASN A 123 13.76 22.44 7.95
N LYS A 124 13.74 21.24 8.52
CA LYS A 124 14.17 20.91 9.88
C LYS A 124 15.45 20.05 9.91
N GLY A 125 16.13 19.91 8.77
CA GLY A 125 17.39 19.17 8.64
C GLY A 125 17.24 17.65 8.48
N TYR A 126 16.04 17.13 8.25
CA TYR A 126 15.78 15.71 8.04
C TYR A 126 15.59 15.39 6.56
N PHE A 127 16.01 14.21 6.14
CA PHE A 127 15.96 13.78 4.74
C PHE A 127 14.85 12.76 4.51
N VAL A 128 14.39 12.69 3.26
CA VAL A 128 13.31 11.79 2.84
C VAL A 128 13.70 11.08 1.55
N ASP A 129 13.50 9.76 1.51
CA ASP A 129 13.64 9.01 0.27
C ASP A 129 12.54 7.96 0.09
N HIS A 130 12.23 7.62 -1.16
CA HIS A 130 11.14 6.71 -1.49
C HIS A 130 11.45 5.26 -1.08
N ALA A 131 10.48 4.59 -0.48
CA ALA A 131 10.63 3.20 -0.05
C ALA A 131 10.06 2.23 -1.10
N ILE A 132 10.90 1.28 -1.54
CA ILE A 132 10.49 0.17 -2.43
C ILE A 132 10.18 -1.06 -1.57
N LEU A 133 8.97 -1.08 -1.01
CA LEU A 133 8.49 -2.05 -0.02
C LEU A 133 7.13 -2.66 -0.41
N PRO A 134 6.72 -3.79 0.19
CA PRO A 134 5.37 -4.35 0.02
C PRO A 134 4.30 -3.44 0.65
N LEU A 135 3.89 -2.41 -0.06
CA LEU A 135 3.08 -1.30 0.50
C LEU A 135 1.77 -1.76 1.12
N LYS A 136 1.10 -2.77 0.55
CA LYS A 136 -0.13 -3.34 1.13
C LYS A 136 0.11 -3.93 2.53
N LEU A 137 1.18 -4.73 2.67
CA LEU A 137 1.53 -5.35 3.94
C LEU A 137 1.94 -4.29 4.96
N LEU A 138 2.78 -3.35 4.55
CA LEU A 138 3.23 -2.23 5.35
C LEU A 138 2.05 -1.35 5.83
N ALA A 139 1.09 -1.02 4.96
CA ALA A 139 -0.09 -0.24 5.33
C ALA A 139 -1.00 -0.95 6.33
N VAL A 140 -1.11 -2.27 6.26
CA VAL A 140 -1.93 -3.04 7.21
C VAL A 140 -1.21 -3.20 8.55
N LYS A 141 0.09 -3.51 8.52
CA LYS A 141 0.93 -3.60 9.73
C LYS A 141 1.14 -2.23 10.41
N SER A 142 1.01 -1.11 9.70
CA SER A 142 1.01 0.24 10.32
C SER A 142 -0.35 0.70 10.83
N GLY A 143 -1.40 -0.11 10.64
CA GLY A 143 -2.78 0.23 10.98
C GLY A 143 -3.40 1.35 10.15
N LEU A 144 -2.78 1.72 9.04
CA LEU A 144 -3.38 2.62 8.06
C LEU A 144 -4.55 1.95 7.33
N ALA A 145 -4.43 0.66 7.04
CA ALA A 145 -5.41 -0.11 6.28
C ALA A 145 -5.76 -1.44 6.94
N LYS A 146 -6.81 -2.08 6.43
CA LYS A 146 -7.16 -3.48 6.72
C LYS A 146 -7.29 -4.24 5.41
N TYR A 147 -7.02 -5.54 5.42
CA TYR A 147 -7.25 -6.40 4.26
C TYR A 147 -8.73 -6.73 4.10
N GLY A 148 -9.21 -6.78 2.86
CA GLY A 148 -10.37 -7.59 2.50
C GLY A 148 -9.97 -9.05 2.23
N LYS A 149 -10.96 -9.95 2.12
CA LYS A 149 -10.74 -11.34 1.67
C LYS A 149 -10.07 -11.42 0.29
N ASN A 150 -10.24 -10.40 -0.54
CA ASN A 150 -9.56 -10.23 -1.84
C ASN A 150 -8.09 -9.78 -1.76
N ASN A 151 -7.51 -9.65 -0.55
CA ASN A 151 -6.15 -9.12 -0.29
C ASN A 151 -5.89 -7.71 -0.86
N ILE A 152 -6.94 -6.92 -1.05
CA ILE A 152 -6.83 -5.47 -1.27
C ILE A 152 -6.90 -4.77 0.09
N CYS A 153 -6.25 -3.61 0.19
CA CYS A 153 -6.26 -2.76 1.37
C CYS A 153 -7.46 -1.81 1.33
N TYR A 154 -8.12 -1.68 2.48
CA TYR A 154 -9.21 -0.74 2.70
C TYR A 154 -8.79 0.22 3.80
N ILE A 155 -8.79 1.51 3.48
CA ILE A 155 -8.53 2.57 4.45
C ILE A 155 -9.89 3.10 4.90
N ASP A 156 -10.05 3.25 6.22
CA ASP A 156 -11.29 3.73 6.81
C ASP A 156 -11.75 5.05 6.16
N LYS A 157 -13.03 5.16 5.81
CA LYS A 157 -13.65 6.28 5.07
C LYS A 157 -13.10 6.56 3.65
N MET A 158 -12.11 5.81 3.17
CA MET A 158 -11.54 5.97 1.81
C MET A 158 -11.81 4.76 0.90
N GLY A 159 -12.11 3.60 1.49
CA GLY A 159 -12.34 2.36 0.74
C GLY A 159 -11.04 1.80 0.15
N SER A 160 -11.16 1.07 -0.96
CA SER A 160 -10.04 0.39 -1.63
C SER A 160 -9.46 1.14 -2.82
N PHE A 161 -10.12 2.21 -3.29
CA PHE A 161 -9.61 3.06 -4.38
C PHE A 161 -8.64 4.10 -3.82
N THR A 162 -7.50 3.59 -3.38
CA THR A 162 -6.44 4.37 -2.76
C THR A 162 -5.08 3.98 -3.34
N ARG A 163 -4.22 4.96 -3.59
CA ARG A 163 -2.81 4.72 -3.89
C ARG A 163 -2.02 4.76 -2.58
N LEU A 164 -1.21 3.73 -2.36
CA LEU A 164 -0.25 3.70 -1.25
C LEU A 164 1.09 4.28 -1.70
N GLN A 165 1.75 5.01 -0.82
CA GLN A 165 3.13 5.47 -0.97
C GLN A 165 3.86 5.22 0.35
N ALA A 166 5.17 5.04 0.30
CA ALA A 166 5.99 4.97 1.50
C ALA A 166 7.33 5.68 1.30
N PHE A 167 7.81 6.29 2.37
CA PHE A 167 9.06 7.04 2.37
C PHE A 167 9.85 6.76 3.65
N TYR A 168 11.16 6.57 3.51
CA TYR A 168 12.10 6.58 4.62
C TYR A 168 12.40 8.01 5.04
N THR A 169 12.64 8.20 6.33
CA THR A 169 13.23 9.43 6.87
C THR A 169 14.17 9.11 8.03
N ASP A 170 15.20 9.93 8.23
CA ASP A 170 16.07 9.91 9.41
C ASP A 170 15.43 10.59 10.63
N TYR A 171 14.29 11.25 10.45
CA TYR A 171 13.46 11.71 11.56
C TYR A 171 12.91 10.52 12.38
N GLU A 172 12.99 10.63 13.69
CA GLU A 172 12.44 9.67 14.63
C GLU A 172 11.10 10.15 15.15
N PHE A 173 10.02 9.49 14.73
CA PHE A 173 8.69 9.77 15.25
C PHE A 173 8.54 9.14 16.65
N LEU A 174 7.86 9.86 17.54
CA LEU A 174 7.53 9.34 18.89
C LEU A 174 6.59 8.13 18.84
N THR A 175 5.77 8.04 17.79
CA THR A 175 4.76 6.98 17.63
C THR A 175 5.23 5.95 16.61
N ASP A 176 5.29 4.70 17.06
CA ASP A 176 5.43 3.53 16.19
C ASP A 176 4.07 2.81 16.07
N ASN A 177 3.43 2.93 14.91
CA ASN A 177 2.09 2.37 14.68
C ASN A 177 2.08 0.88 14.33
N TRP A 178 3.20 0.18 14.52
CA TRP A 178 3.29 -1.23 14.17
C TRP A 178 2.31 -2.10 14.97
N GLN A 179 1.58 -2.96 14.27
CA GLN A 179 0.58 -3.86 14.84
C GLN A 179 0.42 -5.12 13.98
N GLU A 180 -0.35 -6.08 14.48
CA GLU A 180 -0.68 -7.27 13.70
C GLU A 180 -1.59 -6.98 12.51
N LYS A 181 -1.44 -7.82 11.47
CA LYS A 181 -2.21 -7.67 10.24
C LYS A 181 -3.69 -7.92 10.50
N GLN A 182 -4.56 -7.01 10.06
CA GLN A 182 -6.00 -7.10 10.29
C GLN A 182 -6.78 -7.30 8.99
N ILE A 183 -7.81 -8.15 9.06
CA ILE A 183 -8.86 -8.25 8.06
C ILE A 183 -10.04 -7.36 8.49
N MET A 184 -10.74 -6.76 7.54
CA MET A 184 -11.96 -5.98 7.82
C MET A 184 -12.99 -6.85 8.56
N LYS A 185 -13.59 -6.30 9.63
CA LYS A 185 -14.66 -7.00 10.37
C LYS A 185 -15.84 -7.38 9.47
N SER A 186 -16.20 -6.54 8.50
CA SER A 186 -17.27 -6.84 7.54
C SER A 186 -16.97 -8.03 6.62
N CYS A 187 -15.71 -8.42 6.48
CA CYS A 187 -15.34 -9.60 5.70
C CYS A 187 -15.59 -10.93 6.43
N THR A 188 -15.92 -10.94 7.73
CA THR A 188 -16.19 -12.21 8.45
C THR A 188 -17.34 -12.98 7.79
N THR A 189 -18.45 -12.31 7.49
CA THR A 189 -19.64 -12.92 6.88
C THR A 189 -19.76 -12.65 5.37
N CYS A 190 -19.09 -11.63 4.84
CA CYS A 190 -19.16 -11.29 3.42
C CYS A 190 -18.36 -12.28 2.55
N SER A 191 -18.92 -12.66 1.39
CA SER A 191 -18.31 -13.52 0.37
C SER A 191 -18.38 -12.94 -1.05
N LEU A 192 -18.77 -11.67 -1.21
CA LEU A 192 -19.03 -11.05 -2.51
C LEU A 192 -17.84 -11.16 -3.48
N CYS A 193 -16.62 -10.81 -3.03
CA CYS A 193 -15.43 -10.90 -3.88
C CYS A 193 -15.05 -12.34 -4.26
N GLN A 194 -15.25 -13.30 -3.35
CA GLN A 194 -14.98 -14.72 -3.61
C GLN A 194 -15.94 -15.28 -4.65
N ASN A 195 -17.23 -14.94 -4.55
CA ASN A 195 -18.26 -15.39 -5.49
C ASN A 195 -18.15 -14.70 -6.85
N ALA A 196 -17.71 -13.44 -6.88
CA ALA A 196 -17.57 -12.66 -8.12
C ALA A 196 -16.27 -12.93 -8.88
N CYS A 197 -15.27 -13.59 -8.27
CA CYS A 197 -13.99 -13.84 -8.90
C CYS A 197 -14.11 -14.91 -9.99
N PRO A 198 -13.92 -14.57 -11.29
CA PRO A 198 -14.19 -15.50 -12.39
C PRO A 198 -13.18 -16.65 -12.48
N THR A 199 -11.97 -16.48 -11.92
CA THR A 199 -10.94 -17.54 -11.88
C THR A 199 -10.90 -18.27 -10.54
N HIS A 200 -11.82 -17.93 -9.62
CA HIS A 200 -11.86 -18.46 -8.26
C HIS A 200 -10.52 -18.37 -7.51
N CYS A 201 -9.68 -17.39 -7.85
CA CYS A 201 -8.36 -17.23 -7.24
C CYS A 201 -8.42 -16.68 -5.81
N ILE A 202 -9.60 -16.33 -5.31
CA ILE A 202 -9.85 -15.88 -3.93
C ILE A 202 -10.51 -17.05 -3.18
N PRO A 203 -9.72 -17.93 -2.54
CA PRO A 203 -10.24 -19.14 -1.92
C PRO A 203 -10.96 -18.85 -0.59
N LYS A 204 -11.72 -19.82 -0.09
CA LYS A 204 -12.48 -19.72 1.18
C LYS A 204 -11.73 -20.27 2.40
N ASP A 205 -10.76 -21.13 2.18
CA ASP A 205 -10.04 -21.93 3.18
C ASP A 205 -8.68 -21.31 3.59
N ARG A 206 -8.26 -20.21 2.97
CA ARG A 206 -7.04 -19.48 3.31
C ARG A 206 -7.17 -17.98 3.10
N VAL A 207 -6.26 -17.23 3.74
CA VAL A 207 -6.24 -15.76 3.67
C VAL A 207 -5.59 -15.26 2.39
N LEU A 208 -4.45 -15.81 1.99
CA LEU A 208 -3.75 -15.37 0.77
C LEU A 208 -4.44 -15.90 -0.48
N ILE A 209 -4.67 -15.02 -1.47
CA ILE A 209 -5.21 -15.40 -2.77
C ILE A 209 -4.16 -16.14 -3.63
N HIS A 210 -4.63 -16.92 -4.61
CA HIS A 210 -3.81 -17.46 -5.70
C HIS A 210 -3.54 -16.37 -6.73
N ALA A 211 -2.65 -15.43 -6.40
CA ALA A 211 -2.44 -14.23 -7.20
C ALA A 211 -1.96 -14.53 -8.64
N ASP A 212 -1.30 -15.66 -8.85
CA ASP A 212 -0.88 -16.19 -10.15
C ASP A 212 -2.04 -16.69 -11.04
N HIS A 213 -3.24 -16.86 -10.49
CA HIS A 213 -4.46 -17.16 -11.23
C HIS A 213 -5.36 -15.93 -11.42
N CYS A 214 -4.93 -14.74 -10.96
CA CYS A 214 -5.70 -13.51 -11.11
C CYS A 214 -5.71 -13.05 -12.57
N LEU A 215 -6.87 -12.68 -13.12
CA LEU A 215 -6.97 -12.14 -14.48
C LEU A 215 -6.03 -10.95 -14.73
N THR A 216 -5.85 -10.07 -13.75
CA THR A 216 -4.88 -8.97 -13.86
C THR A 216 -3.46 -9.48 -14.04
N TYR A 217 -3.04 -10.47 -13.25
CA TYR A 217 -1.71 -11.08 -13.40
C TYR A 217 -1.57 -11.77 -14.76
N LEU A 218 -2.57 -12.54 -15.18
CA LEU A 218 -2.56 -13.25 -16.46
C LEU A 218 -2.51 -12.29 -17.66
N ASN A 219 -3.22 -11.16 -17.60
CA ASN A 219 -3.22 -10.14 -18.67
C ASN A 219 -1.90 -9.38 -18.78
N GLU A 220 -1.17 -9.21 -17.67
CA GLU A 220 0.12 -8.51 -17.64
C GLU A 220 1.32 -9.46 -17.79
N TYR A 221 1.07 -10.76 -17.71
CA TYR A 221 2.09 -11.78 -17.85
C TYR A 221 2.56 -11.87 -19.32
N LYS A 222 3.89 -11.88 -19.51
CA LYS A 222 4.51 -11.93 -20.85
C LYS A 222 4.49 -13.31 -21.52
N GLY A 223 4.09 -14.36 -20.82
CA GLY A 223 3.99 -15.70 -21.39
C GLY A 223 2.60 -15.99 -21.94
N ASP A 224 2.37 -17.24 -22.33
CA ASP A 224 1.10 -17.63 -22.90
C ASP A 224 -0.04 -17.53 -21.87
N PHE A 225 -1.20 -17.10 -22.36
CA PHE A 225 -2.42 -17.11 -21.57
C PHE A 225 -2.85 -18.58 -21.35
N PRO A 226 -3.19 -19.00 -20.12
CA PRO A 226 -3.60 -20.38 -19.86
C PRO A 226 -4.82 -20.76 -20.72
N SER A 227 -4.72 -21.89 -21.44
CA SER A 227 -5.82 -22.51 -22.20
C SER A 227 -6.87 -23.15 -21.31
#